data_AF-A0A1H8MIC4-F1
#
_entry.id   AF-A0A1H8MIC4-F1
#
_cell.length_a   1.000
_cell.length_b   1.000
_cell.length_c   1.000
_cell.angle_alpha   90.00
_cell.angle_beta   90.00
_cell.angle_gamma   90.00
#
_symmetry.space_group_name_H-M   'P 1'
#
loop_
_entity.id
_entity.type
_entity.pdbx_description
1 polymer ?
#
loop_
_entity_poly.entity_id
_entity_poly.type
_entity_poly.pdbx_seq_one_letter_code
_entity_poly.pdbx_strand_id
1 'polypeptide(L)'
;MIRMFILALPALLLSEAVRANMLPLSKINRKIESHIQRSNTKKNVRCLAFILKDFQERKIPKSRILVTFDDPNIDGIGIGLDETDENYTCEAGELRSWEANKYQVAKTF
;
A
#
# COMPACT_ATOMS: atom_id res chain seq x y z
N MET A 1 21.53 23.08 51.22
CA MET A 1 20.60 22.03 50.78
C MET A 1 20.53 22.08 49.26
N ILE A 2 21.21 21.15 48.58
CA ILE A 2 21.35 21.10 47.11
C ILE A 2 20.15 20.34 46.55
N ARG A 3 19.30 21.02 45.76
CA ARG A 3 18.17 20.40 45.05
C ARG A 3 18.67 19.99 43.66
N MET A 4 19.02 18.72 43.50
CA MET A 4 19.21 18.09 42.19
C MET A 4 17.90 18.12 41.42
N PHE A 5 17.86 18.86 40.31
CA PHE A 5 16.81 18.72 39.31
C PHE A 5 17.22 17.57 38.39
N ILE A 6 16.57 16.42 38.55
CA ILE A 6 16.70 15.29 37.62
C ILE A 6 15.95 15.71 36.35
N LEU A 7 16.72 16.09 35.32
CA LEU A 7 16.24 16.23 33.95
C LEU A 7 15.82 14.85 33.45
N ALA A 8 14.53 14.56 33.51
CA ALA A 8 13.97 13.42 32.78
C ALA A 8 14.04 13.74 31.29
N LEU A 9 15.03 13.16 30.59
CA LEU A 9 15.04 13.12 29.14
C LEU A 9 13.76 12.39 28.68
N PRO A 10 12.91 12.99 27.83
CA PRO A 10 11.88 12.23 27.16
C PRO A 10 12.60 11.23 26.26
N ALA A 11 12.42 9.95 26.54
CA ALA A 11 12.78 8.89 25.62
C ALA A 11 12.01 9.14 24.33
N LEU A 12 12.68 9.74 23.34
CA LEU A 12 12.24 9.74 21.97
C LEU A 12 12.21 8.27 21.55
N LEU A 13 11.04 7.64 21.70
CA LEU A 13 10.73 6.43 20.97
C LEU A 13 10.91 6.80 19.50
N LEU A 14 12.06 6.43 18.94
CA LEU A 14 12.25 6.37 17.50
C LEU A 14 11.20 5.37 17.01
N SER A 15 10.02 5.89 16.65
CA SER A 15 9.10 5.18 15.80
C SER A 15 9.89 4.93 14.52
N GLU A 16 10.36 3.70 14.38
CA GLU A 16 10.94 3.19 13.16
C GLU A 16 9.87 3.44 12.10
N ALA A 17 10.09 4.48 11.27
CA ALA A 17 9.12 4.86 10.26
C ALA A 17 8.93 3.64 9.35
N VAL A 18 7.83 2.92 9.53
CA VAL A 18 7.43 1.82 8.65
C VAL A 18 7.26 2.47 7.30
N ARG A 19 8.22 2.25 6.40
CA ARG A 19 8.20 2.86 5.06
C ARG A 19 7.37 1.95 4.17
N ALA A 20 6.44 2.56 3.43
CA ALA A 20 5.75 1.89 2.35
C ALA A 20 6.75 1.26 1.37
N ASN A 21 6.55 0.00 1.04
CA ASN A 21 7.28 -0.67 -0.02
C ASN A 21 6.53 -0.49 -1.33
N MET A 22 7.16 0.12 -2.33
CA MET A 22 6.62 0.25 -3.69
C MET A 22 7.50 -0.53 -4.65
N LEU A 23 6.94 -1.54 -5.32
CA LEU A 23 7.67 -2.38 -6.26
C LEU A 23 6.88 -2.58 -7.55
N PRO A 24 7.55 -2.61 -8.72
CA PRO A 24 6.93 -3.10 -9.94
C PRO A 24 6.41 -4.53 -9.76
N LEU A 25 5.26 -4.84 -10.35
CA LEU A 25 4.65 -6.17 -10.28
C LEU A 25 5.57 -7.25 -10.86
N SER A 26 6.43 -6.90 -11.82
CA SER A 26 7.48 -7.79 -12.35
C SER A 26 8.54 -8.20 -11.32
N LYS A 27 8.68 -7.46 -10.21
CA LYS A 27 9.60 -7.72 -9.10
C LYS A 27 8.92 -8.40 -7.90
N ILE A 28 7.59 -8.54 -7.91
CA ILE A 28 6.85 -9.26 -6.87
C ILE A 28 7.02 -10.76 -7.12
N ASN A 29 7.87 -11.39 -6.31
CA ASN A 29 8.03 -12.84 -6.29
C ASN A 29 7.06 -13.49 -5.29
N ARG A 30 7.05 -14.82 -5.24
CA ARG A 30 6.18 -15.59 -4.35
C ARG A 30 6.31 -15.23 -2.87
N LYS A 31 7.50 -14.87 -2.40
CA LYS A 31 7.73 -14.46 -1.00
C LYS A 31 7.03 -13.14 -0.70
N ILE A 32 7.16 -12.16 -1.60
CA ILE A 32 6.52 -10.85 -1.47
C ILE A 32 5.01 -10.98 -1.62
N GLU A 33 4.53 -11.77 -2.59
CA GLU A 33 3.10 -12.06 -2.74
C GLU A 33 2.51 -12.69 -1.48
N SER A 34 3.19 -13.69 -0.90
CA SER A 34 2.77 -14.33 0.35
C SER A 34 2.81 -13.38 1.55
N HIS A 35 3.66 -12.35 1.51
CA HIS A 35 3.69 -11.30 2.52
C HIS A 35 2.46 -10.40 2.37
N ILE A 36 2.22 -9.84 1.18
CA ILE A 36 1.05 -9.01 0.87
C ILE A 36 -0.24 -9.73 1.25
N GLN A 37 -0.36 -11.02 0.93
CA GLN A 37 -1.55 -11.82 1.25
C GLN A 37 -1.78 -11.98 2.77
N ARG A 38 -0.72 -12.04 3.57
CA ARG A 38 -0.80 -12.23 5.03
C ARG A 38 -0.96 -10.91 5.78
N SER A 39 -0.41 -9.82 5.25
CA SER A 39 -0.50 -8.49 5.86
C SER A 39 -1.80 -7.74 5.52
N ASN A 40 -2.67 -8.33 4.68
CA ASN A 40 -3.93 -7.71 4.25
C ASN A 40 -5.16 -8.58 4.53
N THR A 41 -6.32 -7.93 4.50
CA THR A 41 -7.61 -8.64 4.58
C THR A 41 -7.85 -9.47 3.31
N LYS A 42 -8.62 -10.57 3.44
CA LYS A 42 -9.01 -11.41 2.29
C LYS A 42 -9.74 -10.60 1.20
N LYS A 43 -10.48 -9.56 1.58
CA LYS A 43 -11.19 -8.69 0.64
C LYS A 43 -10.23 -7.81 -0.16
N ASN A 44 -9.25 -7.18 0.49
CA ASN A 44 -8.22 -6.39 -0.20
C ASN A 44 -7.40 -7.25 -1.18
N VAL A 45 -7.07 -8.50 -0.80
CA VAL A 45 -6.37 -9.44 -1.69
C VAL A 45 -7.22 -9.80 -2.92
N ARG A 46 -8.54 -10.01 -2.75
CA ARG A 46 -9.45 -10.23 -3.88
C ARG A 46 -9.58 -9.01 -4.78
N CYS A 47 -9.63 -7.82 -4.19
CA CYS A 47 -9.60 -6.56 -4.91
C CYS A 47 -8.32 -6.44 -5.75
N LEU A 48 -7.15 -6.74 -5.18
CA LEU A 48 -5.87 -6.73 -5.90
C LEU A 48 -5.91 -7.69 -7.10
N ALA A 49 -6.36 -8.93 -6.89
CA ALA A 49 -6.47 -9.90 -7.97
C ALA A 49 -7.41 -9.43 -9.09
N PHE A 50 -8.49 -8.73 -8.75
CA PHE A 50 -9.43 -8.17 -9.72
C PHE A 50 -8.79 -7.07 -10.58
N ILE A 51 -8.15 -6.06 -9.98
CA ILE A 51 -7.53 -4.97 -10.76
C ILE A 51 -6.32 -5.45 -11.57
N LEU A 52 -5.54 -6.40 -11.05
CA LEU A 52 -4.44 -6.98 -11.82
C LEU A 52 -4.92 -7.76 -13.05
N LYS A 53 -6.11 -8.37 -12.97
CA LYS A 53 -6.75 -9.03 -14.12
C LYS A 53 -7.18 -8.00 -15.17
N ASP A 54 -7.79 -6.89 -14.76
CA ASP A 54 -8.13 -5.78 -15.67
C ASP A 54 -6.89 -5.26 -16.42
N PHE A 55 -5.80 -5.01 -15.70
CA PHE A 55 -4.55 -4.56 -16.31
C PHE A 55 -3.96 -5.59 -17.28
N GLN A 56 -4.07 -6.88 -16.96
CA GLN A 56 -3.68 -7.95 -17.88
C GLN A 56 -4.53 -7.94 -19.16
N GLU A 57 -5.84 -7.74 -19.05
CA GLU A 57 -6.77 -7.65 -20.20
C GLU A 57 -6.49 -6.40 -21.05
N ARG A 58 -6.12 -5.28 -20.42
CA ARG A 58 -5.61 -4.06 -21.06
C ARG A 58 -4.18 -4.20 -21.62
N LYS A 59 -3.54 -5.37 -21.46
CA LYS A 59 -2.16 -5.68 -21.89
C LYS A 59 -1.10 -4.75 -21.30
N ILE A 60 -1.34 -4.25 -20.09
CA ILE A 60 -0.38 -3.41 -19.37
C ILE A 60 0.80 -4.29 -18.92
N PRO A 61 2.06 -3.93 -19.25
CA PRO A 61 3.23 -4.68 -18.82
C PRO A 61 3.37 -4.70 -17.29
N LYS A 62 3.73 -5.87 -16.72
CA LYS A 62 3.96 -6.00 -15.26
C LYS A 62 5.06 -5.08 -14.73
N SER A 63 6.00 -4.64 -15.56
CA SER A 63 7.03 -3.67 -15.16
C SER A 63 6.47 -2.28 -14.89
N ARG A 64 5.29 -1.97 -15.45
CA ARG A 64 4.64 -0.66 -15.36
C ARG A 64 3.62 -0.54 -14.24
N ILE A 65 3.20 -1.69 -13.70
CA ILE A 65 2.26 -1.75 -12.57
C ILE A 65 3.08 -1.67 -11.29
N LEU A 66 2.95 -0.59 -10.54
CA LEU A 66 3.56 -0.40 -9.23
C LEU A 66 2.58 -0.88 -8.16
N VAL A 67 3.06 -1.70 -7.23
CA VAL A 67 2.29 -2.17 -6.08
C VAL A 67 2.93 -1.64 -4.81
N THR A 68 2.12 -0.94 -4.02
CA THR A 68 2.50 -0.37 -2.72
C THR A 68 1.88 -1.20 -1.60
N PHE A 69 2.70 -1.63 -0.64
CA PHE A 69 2.29 -2.43 0.52
C PHE A 69 3.11 -2.02 1.76
N ASP A 70 2.64 -2.41 2.94
CA ASP A 70 3.20 -1.98 4.24
C ASP A 70 3.25 -0.45 4.39
N ASP A 71 2.32 0.27 3.75
CA ASP A 71 2.22 1.71 3.91
C ASP A 71 1.41 2.01 5.19
N PRO A 72 1.98 2.75 6.16
CA PRO A 72 1.29 3.05 7.42
C PRO A 72 0.09 3.99 7.24
N ASN A 73 -0.07 4.63 6.08
CA ASN A 73 -1.14 5.58 5.80
C ASN A 73 -2.34 4.98 5.08
N ILE A 74 -2.22 3.76 4.55
CA ILE A 74 -3.31 3.05 3.88
C ILE A 74 -3.52 1.66 4.52
N ASP A 75 -4.74 1.36 4.94
CA ASP A 75 -5.10 0.02 5.43
C ASP A 75 -5.42 -0.91 4.24
N GLY A 76 -4.43 -1.11 3.38
CA GLY A 76 -4.65 -1.71 2.08
C GLY A 76 -3.41 -1.88 1.21
N ILE A 77 -3.70 -1.96 -0.10
CA ILE A 77 -2.70 -2.16 -1.14
C ILE A 77 -2.88 -1.01 -2.14
N GLY A 78 -1.82 -0.25 -2.37
CA GLY A 78 -1.78 0.77 -3.43
C GLY A 78 -1.38 0.14 -4.76
N ILE A 79 -1.98 0.60 -5.86
CA ILE A 79 -1.66 0.16 -7.21
C ILE A 79 -1.57 1.39 -8.11
N GLY A 80 -0.42 1.63 -8.72
CA GLY A 80 -0.22 2.75 -9.65
C GLY A 80 0.31 2.27 -10.99
N LEU A 81 0.16 3.10 -12.02
CA LEU A 81 0.86 2.93 -13.29
C LEU A 81 1.98 3.96 -13.39
N ASP A 82 3.20 3.53 -13.72
CA ASP A 82 4.41 4.35 -13.66
C ASP A 82 4.45 5.58 -14.60
N GLU A 83 3.72 5.55 -15.71
CA GLU A 83 3.66 6.65 -16.68
C GLU A 83 2.28 7.33 -16.76
N THR A 84 1.33 7.00 -15.87
CA THR A 84 0.01 7.65 -15.85
C THR A 84 -0.36 8.10 -14.46
N ASP A 85 -1.28 9.07 -14.38
CA ASP A 85 -1.86 9.48 -13.10
C ASP A 85 -2.92 8.47 -12.58
N GLU A 86 -3.12 7.34 -13.27
CA GLU A 86 -4.05 6.29 -12.84
C GLU A 86 -3.52 5.60 -11.58
N ASN A 87 -4.16 5.90 -10.45
CA ASN A 87 -3.83 5.32 -9.15
C ASN A 87 -5.07 4.69 -8.53
N TYR A 88 -4.87 3.53 -7.90
CA TYR A 88 -5.90 2.76 -7.25
C TYR A 88 -5.47 2.34 -5.85
N THR A 89 -6.42 2.13 -4.96
CA THR A 89 -6.18 1.41 -3.71
C THR A 89 -7.21 0.31 -3.51
N CYS A 90 -6.76 -0.79 -2.93
CA CYS A 90 -7.60 -1.86 -2.39
C CYS A 90 -7.63 -1.73 -0.88
N GLU A 91 -8.65 -1.07 -0.34
CA GLU A 91 -8.75 -0.68 1.06
C GLU A 91 -10.16 -0.95 1.58
N ALA A 92 -10.31 -1.48 2.80
CA ALA A 92 -11.61 -1.86 3.38
C ALA A 92 -12.48 -2.79 2.48
N GLY A 93 -11.87 -3.55 1.57
CA GLY A 93 -12.58 -4.35 0.58
C GLY A 93 -13.19 -3.56 -0.58
N GLU A 94 -12.75 -2.33 -0.80
CA GLU A 94 -13.14 -1.46 -1.90
C GLU A 94 -11.98 -1.28 -2.87
N LEU A 95 -12.27 -1.35 -4.17
CA LEU A 95 -11.41 -0.79 -5.20
C LEU A 95 -11.72 0.69 -5.33
N ARG A 96 -10.77 1.54 -4.94
CA ARG A 96 -10.85 2.99 -5.04
C ARG A 96 -9.97 3.46 -6.18
N SER A 97 -10.49 4.30 -7.07
CA SER A 97 -9.73 4.98 -8.11
C SER A 97 -9.49 6.43 -7.68
N TRP A 98 -8.26 6.92 -7.79
CA TRP A 98 -7.83 8.22 -7.30
C TRP A 98 -7.59 9.19 -8.44
N GLU A 99 -8.16 10.39 -8.32
CA GLU A 99 -7.94 11.54 -9.19
C GLU A 99 -7.89 12.81 -8.34
N ALA A 100 -6.85 13.63 -8.50
CA ALA A 100 -6.70 14.92 -7.81
C ALA A 100 -6.99 14.86 -6.28
N ASN A 101 -6.42 13.87 -5.58
CA ASN A 101 -6.57 13.59 -4.14
C ASN A 101 -7.99 13.22 -3.68
N LYS A 102 -8.89 12.92 -4.62
CA LYS A 102 -10.20 12.36 -4.32
C LYS A 102 -10.25 10.94 -4.85
N TYR A 103 -11.00 10.08 -4.17
CA TYR A 103 -11.26 8.76 -4.68
C TYR A 103 -12.73 8.56 -5.03
N GLN A 104 -12.96 7.64 -5.94
CA GLN A 104 -14.27 7.07 -6.24
C GLN A 104 -14.21 5.56 -6.00
N VAL A 105 -15.27 4.99 -5.41
CA VAL A 105 -15.36 3.54 -5.24
C VAL A 105 -15.81 2.93 -6.56
N ALA A 106 -14.90 2.22 -7.22
CA ALA A 106 -15.18 1.51 -8.47
C ALA A 106 -15.88 0.17 -8.23
N LYS A 107 -15.60 -0.50 -7.10
CA LYS A 107 -16.18 -1.80 -6.75
C LYS A 107 -16.00 -2.16 -5.26
N THR A 108 -16.89 -2.98 -4.70
CA THR A 108 -16.79 -3.55 -3.34
C THR A 108 -16.71 -5.08 -3.38
N PHE A 109 -16.02 -5.70 -2.41
CA PHE A 109 -15.68 -7.13 -2.33
C PHE A 109 -16.02 -7.78 -0.97
#